data_AF-A0A554GIE8-F1
#
_entry.id   AF-A0A554GIE8-F1
#
_cell.length_a   1.000
_cell.length_b   1.000
_cell.length_c   1.000
_cell.angle_alpha   90.00
_cell.angle_beta   90.00
_cell.angle_gamma   90.00
#
_symmetry.space_group_name_H-M   'P 1'
#
loop_
_entity.id
_entity.type
_entity.pdbx_description
1 polymer ?
#
loop_
_entity_poly.entity_id
_entity_poly.type
_entity_poly.pdbx_seq_one_letter_code
_entity_poly.pdbx_strand_id
1 'polypeptide(L)'
;MSSGSFASWMLSQEARALLTRLERIKSFAMSETMVPAATLSVEAQAALESYLVKGRRELRTQIHQYLAWLEGPWGRHAAPAEAQRRFTFLRLRFNVVLSQFDIFSEAMSQRSEADNGVWLAGLDVLSKNALELPGYYEAPPVICYLARGPGAAIRRARTRLPGGGANPVAIIRVPRERMIGSSLASSLFHEVGHQGAALLDLVASLRVALRDVPREGPEDALVWGLWERWISEVVADFWSVARVGVTATVGLMGVVSLPRPFVFRLNMDDPHPIPWIRVKLSSALGGLLYPHPQWARLARLWKAFYPIDGLSEQHRRVLGALEASLPRIARLLVEHRPESLRGRTLVEVMKTRERQPDRLAELYREWRARRSRIRESPPSLVFAVIGQARADGAITPEEESKALAELLKYWALRSTLDASETCASLSKSRTLASVLRAPALPRNVVT
;
A
#
# COMPACT_ATOMS: atom_id res chain seq x y z
N MET A 1 30.70 12.00 45.87
CA MET A 1 29.31 11.98 45.34
C MET A 1 28.68 10.67 45.75
N SER A 2 27.48 10.67 46.35
CA SER A 2 26.77 9.40 46.61
C SER A 2 26.47 8.69 45.29
N SER A 3 26.45 7.36 45.27
CA SER A 3 26.20 6.57 44.04
C SER A 3 24.88 6.94 43.36
N GLY A 4 23.85 7.30 44.14
CA GLY A 4 22.57 7.81 43.63
C GLY A 4 22.66 9.19 42.95
N SER A 5 23.54 10.07 43.44
CA SER A 5 23.79 11.39 42.83
C SER A 5 24.54 11.28 41.51
N PHE A 6 25.49 10.35 41.38
CA PHE A 6 26.21 10.13 40.13
C PHE A 6 25.32 9.48 39.06
N ALA A 7 24.53 8.47 39.43
CA ALA A 7 23.60 7.81 38.51
C ALA A 7 22.56 8.79 37.94
N SER A 8 21.99 9.65 38.79
CA SER A 8 21.05 10.69 38.37
C SER A 8 21.71 11.70 37.43
N TRP A 9 22.95 12.14 37.73
CA TRP A 9 23.70 13.02 36.84
C TRP A 9 23.94 12.39 35.46
N MET A 10 24.41 11.14 35.41
CA MET A 10 24.64 10.41 34.16
C MET A 10 23.37 10.30 33.31
N LEU A 11 22.24 9.93 33.94
CA LEU A 11 20.97 9.80 33.23
C LEU A 11 20.42 11.14 32.73
N SER A 12 20.67 12.22 33.47
CA SER A 12 20.35 13.58 33.01
C SER A 12 21.16 13.95 31.77
N GLN A 13 22.46 13.64 31.72
CA GLN A 13 23.29 13.88 30.53
C GLN A 13 22.79 13.09 29.32
N GLU A 14 22.47 11.80 29.50
CA GLU A 14 21.93 10.96 28.42
C GLU A 14 20.57 11.47 27.91
N ALA A 15 19.68 11.91 28.80
CA ALA A 15 18.40 12.52 28.42
C ALA A 15 18.59 13.84 27.65
N ARG A 16 19.54 14.70 28.05
CA ARG A 16 19.90 15.92 27.31
C ARG A 16 20.53 15.60 25.95
N ALA A 17 21.32 14.53 25.86
CA ALA A 17 21.85 14.05 24.59
C ALA A 17 20.74 13.59 23.64
N LEU A 18 19.67 12.94 24.15
CA LEU A 18 18.49 12.61 23.34
C LEU A 18 17.79 13.86 22.80
N LEU A 19 17.66 14.93 23.59
CA LEU A 19 17.10 16.21 23.11
C LEU A 19 17.94 16.81 21.99
N THR A 20 19.26 16.82 22.17
CA THR A 20 20.20 17.34 21.16
C THR A 20 20.10 16.54 19.85
N ARG A 21 19.98 15.21 19.93
CA ARG A 21 19.78 14.35 18.74
C ARG A 21 18.41 14.57 18.11
N LEU A 22 17.36 14.77 18.91
CA LEU A 22 16.00 15.05 18.44
C LEU A 22 15.92 16.35 17.63
N GLU A 23 16.70 17.37 18.00
CA GLU A 23 16.79 18.66 17.28
C GLU A 23 17.50 18.55 15.93
N ARG A 24 18.37 17.54 15.74
CA ARG A 24 19.04 17.29 14.46
C ARG A 24 18.11 16.69 13.41
N ILE A 25 16.95 16.16 13.80
CA ILE A 25 15.94 15.68 12.85
C ILE A 25 15.32 16.90 12.15
N LYS A 26 15.69 17.13 10.91
CA LYS A 26 15.22 18.24 10.07
C LYS A 26 13.91 17.90 9.36
N SER A 27 13.20 18.93 8.91
CA SER A 27 12.05 18.79 8.02
C SER A 27 12.51 18.22 6.67
N PHE A 28 11.70 17.35 6.06
CA PHE A 28 11.96 16.79 4.73
C PHE A 28 11.94 17.87 3.65
N ALA A 29 11.21 18.96 3.88
CA ALA A 29 11.21 20.13 2.98
C ALA A 29 12.61 20.78 2.84
N MET A 30 13.53 20.51 3.77
CA MET A 30 14.89 21.04 3.77
C MET A 30 15.92 20.05 3.21
N SER A 31 15.51 18.84 2.82
CA SER A 31 16.45 17.72 2.69
C SER A 31 16.94 17.46 1.27
N GLU A 32 16.25 17.77 0.17
CA GLU A 32 16.71 17.29 -1.16
C GLU A 32 16.32 18.12 -2.39
N THR A 33 17.15 18.02 -3.43
CA THR A 33 16.98 18.60 -4.78
C THR A 33 16.47 17.55 -5.76
N MET A 34 15.15 17.43 -5.89
CA MET A 34 14.51 16.58 -6.90
C MET A 34 13.86 17.44 -7.99
N VAL A 35 13.68 16.87 -9.19
CA VAL A 35 12.76 17.50 -10.16
C VAL A 35 11.36 17.54 -9.54
N PRO A 36 10.57 18.60 -9.72
CA PRO A 36 9.25 18.71 -9.10
C PRO A 36 8.34 17.50 -9.36
N ALA A 37 8.45 16.89 -10.55
CA ALA A 37 7.69 15.70 -10.92
C ALA A 37 8.01 14.45 -10.09
N ALA A 38 9.15 14.38 -9.40
CA ALA A 38 9.52 13.26 -8.53
C ALA A 38 9.07 13.48 -7.07
N THR A 39 8.58 14.66 -6.72
CA THR A 39 8.18 15.01 -5.35
C THR A 39 6.97 14.21 -4.89
N LEU A 40 6.88 14.00 -3.57
CA LEU A 40 5.67 13.47 -2.96
C LEU A 40 4.47 14.36 -3.28
N SER A 41 3.28 13.76 -3.27
CA SER A 41 2.06 14.56 -3.26
C SER A 41 2.04 15.51 -2.06
N VAL A 42 1.44 16.70 -2.24
CA VAL A 42 1.30 17.71 -1.17
C VAL A 42 0.62 17.12 0.06
N GLU A 43 -0.39 16.27 -0.15
CA GLU A 43 -1.08 15.53 0.91
C GLU A 43 -0.14 14.62 1.70
N ALA A 44 0.65 13.80 1.01
CA ALA A 44 1.63 12.92 1.64
C ALA A 44 2.68 13.71 2.43
N GLN A 45 3.25 14.75 1.82
CA GLN A 45 4.25 15.60 2.47
C GLN A 45 3.68 16.27 3.73
N ALA A 46 2.49 16.85 3.66
CA ALA A 46 1.83 17.48 4.81
C ALA A 46 1.53 16.47 5.92
N ALA A 47 1.08 15.26 5.57
CA ALA A 47 0.80 14.20 6.53
C ALA A 47 2.07 13.72 7.25
N LEU A 48 3.20 13.57 6.52
CA LEU A 48 4.49 13.21 7.09
C LEU A 48 5.06 14.29 8.01
N GLU A 49 5.06 15.54 7.57
CA GLU A 49 5.56 16.66 8.37
C GLU A 49 4.75 16.83 9.66
N SER A 50 3.42 16.77 9.56
CA SER A 50 2.53 16.83 10.73
C SER A 50 2.80 15.69 11.72
N TYR A 51 3.01 14.48 11.20
CA TYR A 51 3.34 13.31 12.00
C TYR A 51 4.69 13.47 12.72
N LEU A 52 5.74 13.91 12.02
CA LEU A 52 7.06 14.14 12.60
C LEU A 52 7.06 15.27 13.63
N VAL A 53 6.39 16.39 13.35
CA VAL A 53 6.27 17.51 14.31
C VAL A 53 5.58 17.04 15.58
N LYS A 54 4.48 16.30 15.47
CA LYS A 54 3.76 15.73 16.61
C LYS A 54 4.64 14.76 17.40
N GLY A 55 5.27 13.79 16.74
CA GLY A 55 6.16 12.81 17.38
C GLY A 55 7.34 13.45 18.11
N ARG A 56 7.99 14.45 17.50
CA ARG A 56 9.06 15.21 18.15
C ARG A 56 8.56 16.00 19.35
N ARG A 57 7.40 16.65 19.25
CA ARG A 57 6.81 17.41 20.36
C ARG A 57 6.48 16.50 21.55
N GLU A 58 5.85 15.36 21.31
CA GLU A 58 5.52 14.39 22.35
C GLU A 58 6.77 13.84 23.05
N LEU A 59 7.78 13.43 22.28
CA LEU A 59 9.02 12.89 22.84
C LEU A 59 9.82 13.95 23.61
N ARG A 60 9.88 15.19 23.10
CA ARG A 60 10.49 16.32 23.83
C ARG A 60 9.80 16.54 25.17
N THR A 61 8.47 16.58 25.18
CA THR A 61 7.68 16.73 26.42
C THR A 61 7.99 15.61 27.42
N GLN A 62 8.06 14.36 26.96
CA GLN A 62 8.37 13.22 27.84
C GLN A 62 9.79 13.26 28.40
N ILE A 63 10.77 13.68 27.59
CA ILE A 63 12.15 13.83 28.07
C ILE A 63 12.24 14.97 29.09
N HIS A 64 11.56 16.10 28.85
CA HIS A 64 11.50 17.21 29.81
C HIS A 64 10.81 16.80 31.12
N GLN A 65 9.71 16.05 31.04
CA GLN A 65 9.02 15.50 32.21
C GLN A 65 9.92 14.54 32.99
N TYR A 66 10.71 13.71 32.30
CA TYR A 66 11.68 12.83 32.95
C TYR A 66 12.80 13.60 33.63
N LEU A 67 13.37 14.62 32.97
CA LEU A 67 14.39 15.50 33.58
C LEU A 67 13.84 16.21 34.82
N ALA A 68 12.63 16.78 34.73
CA ALA A 68 11.97 17.43 35.86
C ALA A 68 11.67 16.44 37.00
N TRP A 69 11.25 15.22 36.67
CA TRP A 69 11.04 14.17 37.67
C TRP A 69 12.36 13.76 38.34
N LEU A 70 13.43 13.59 37.57
CA LEU A 70 14.76 13.18 38.03
C LEU A 70 15.38 14.23 38.96
N GLU A 71 15.18 15.51 38.64
CA GLU A 71 15.58 16.66 39.47
C GLU A 71 14.60 16.92 40.63
N GLY A 72 13.40 16.33 40.59
CA GLY A 72 12.37 16.48 41.62
C GLY A 72 12.62 15.64 42.88
N PRO A 73 11.85 15.87 43.96
CA PRO A 73 12.03 15.18 45.24
C PRO A 73 11.89 13.66 45.10
N TRP A 74 10.95 13.19 44.27
CA TRP A 74 10.74 11.76 44.02
C TRP A 74 11.88 11.10 43.23
N GLY A 75 12.44 11.79 42.24
CA GLY A 75 13.56 11.26 41.44
C GLY A 75 14.87 11.22 42.20
N ARG A 76 15.14 12.20 43.07
CA ARG A 76 16.35 12.23 43.91
C ARG A 76 16.43 11.06 44.90
N HIS A 77 15.29 10.56 45.36
CA HIS A 77 15.20 9.41 46.26
C HIS A 77 14.94 8.08 45.53
N ALA A 78 14.76 8.11 44.20
CA ALA A 78 14.53 6.89 43.43
C ALA A 78 15.80 6.05 43.34
N ALA A 79 15.64 4.72 43.40
CA ALA A 79 16.74 3.80 43.15
C ALA A 79 17.26 3.98 41.71
N PRO A 80 18.59 3.87 41.46
CA PRO A 80 19.15 3.98 40.12
C PRO A 80 18.49 3.08 39.08
N ALA A 81 18.09 1.87 39.48
CA ALA A 81 17.38 0.92 38.61
C ALA A 81 16.03 1.46 38.11
N GLU A 82 15.29 2.20 38.94
CA GLU A 82 14.01 2.80 38.55
C GLU A 82 14.22 3.96 37.57
N ALA A 83 15.19 4.82 37.86
CA ALA A 83 15.54 5.93 36.98
C ALA A 83 16.02 5.42 35.61
N GLN A 84 16.83 4.36 35.59
CA GLN A 84 17.29 3.68 34.37
C GLN A 84 16.14 3.04 33.60
N ARG A 85 15.19 2.38 34.28
CA ARG A 85 14.02 1.76 33.65
C ARG A 85 13.18 2.79 32.91
N ARG A 86 12.86 3.91 33.57
CA ARG A 86 12.12 5.03 32.96
C ARG A 86 12.87 5.64 31.76
N PHE A 87 14.17 5.87 31.90
CA PHE A 87 15.01 6.34 30.79
C PHE A 87 15.02 5.38 29.61
N THR A 88 15.10 4.08 29.87
CA THR A 88 15.12 3.03 28.83
C THR A 88 13.85 3.07 27.99
N PHE A 89 12.68 3.32 28.58
CA PHE A 89 11.44 3.52 27.82
C PHE A 89 11.52 4.73 26.87
N LEU A 90 12.11 5.84 27.31
CA LEU A 90 12.33 7.01 26.45
C LEU A 90 13.28 6.69 25.30
N ARG A 91 14.38 5.97 25.58
CA ARG A 91 15.36 5.56 24.57
C ARG A 91 14.73 4.64 23.52
N LEU A 92 13.91 3.69 23.95
CA LEU A 92 13.16 2.81 23.04
C LEU A 92 12.20 3.62 22.18
N ARG A 93 11.44 4.56 22.77
CA ARG A 93 10.54 5.43 22.00
C ARG A 93 11.30 6.33 21.01
N PHE A 94 12.45 6.88 21.40
CA PHE A 94 13.32 7.66 20.53
C PHE A 94 13.78 6.84 19.32
N ASN A 95 14.30 5.63 19.54
CA ASN A 95 14.74 4.74 18.45
C ASN A 95 13.61 4.41 17.49
N VAL A 96 12.38 4.30 18.01
CA VAL A 96 11.23 4.02 17.16
C VAL A 96 10.83 5.23 16.32
N VAL A 97 10.84 6.44 16.89
CA VAL A 97 10.63 7.68 16.12
C VAL A 97 11.69 7.82 15.01
N LEU A 98 12.96 7.51 15.31
CA LEU A 98 14.03 7.50 14.32
C LEU A 98 13.80 6.46 13.23
N SER A 99 13.51 5.21 13.58
CA SER A 99 13.27 4.16 12.58
C SER A 99 12.12 4.49 11.62
N GLN A 100 11.08 5.18 12.10
CA GLN A 100 10.01 5.67 11.23
C GLN A 100 10.51 6.80 10.31
N PHE A 101 11.27 7.75 10.84
CA PHE A 101 11.90 8.81 10.06
C PHE A 101 12.82 8.24 8.97
N ASP A 102 13.63 7.23 9.28
CA ASP A 102 14.58 6.62 8.36
C ASP A 102 13.88 5.99 7.15
N ILE A 103 12.74 5.32 7.35
CA ILE A 103 11.95 4.75 6.24
C ILE A 103 11.45 5.84 5.30
N PHE A 104 10.96 6.95 5.83
CA PHE A 104 10.50 8.07 5.02
C PHE A 104 11.68 8.80 4.35
N SER A 105 12.81 8.91 5.06
CA SER A 105 14.03 9.48 4.51
C SER A 105 14.54 8.64 3.34
N GLU A 106 14.54 7.31 3.46
CA GLU A 106 14.91 6.40 2.36
C GLU A 106 13.99 6.58 1.14
N ALA A 107 12.67 6.59 1.37
CA ALA A 107 11.68 6.79 0.31
C ALA A 107 11.83 8.16 -0.38
N MET A 108 12.28 9.19 0.36
CA MET A 108 12.58 10.51 -0.17
C MET A 108 13.89 10.51 -0.95
N SER A 109 14.98 9.95 -0.40
CA SER A 109 16.30 9.92 -1.04
C SER A 109 16.33 9.24 -2.38
N GLN A 110 15.55 8.18 -2.54
CA GLN A 110 15.41 7.50 -3.82
C GLN A 110 14.73 8.36 -4.89
N ARG A 111 14.00 9.42 -4.51
CA ARG A 111 13.36 10.35 -5.46
C ARG A 111 14.33 11.33 -6.10
N SER A 112 15.51 11.47 -5.51
CA SER A 112 16.61 12.24 -6.09
C SER A 112 17.45 11.41 -7.08
N GLU A 113 17.21 10.10 -7.20
CA GLU A 113 17.82 9.28 -8.26
C GLU A 113 17.22 9.65 -9.63
N ALA A 114 18.09 9.91 -10.61
CA ALA A 114 17.68 10.21 -11.99
C ALA A 114 16.79 9.09 -12.57
N ASP A 115 15.72 9.49 -13.25
CA ASP A 115 14.61 8.67 -13.79
C ASP A 115 13.75 7.91 -12.76
N ASN A 116 14.35 7.26 -11.77
CA ASN A 116 13.62 6.43 -10.79
C ASN A 116 12.64 7.26 -9.94
N GLY A 117 13.03 8.47 -9.54
CA GLY A 117 12.17 9.31 -8.70
C GLY A 117 10.85 9.68 -9.36
N VAL A 118 10.88 9.98 -10.66
CA VAL A 118 9.67 10.32 -11.43
C VAL A 118 8.78 9.09 -11.61
N TRP A 119 9.36 7.90 -11.83
CA TRP A 119 8.59 6.67 -11.86
C TRP A 119 7.92 6.35 -10.52
N LEU A 120 8.63 6.51 -9.40
CA LEU A 120 8.05 6.33 -8.07
C LEU A 120 6.86 7.27 -7.83
N ALA A 121 6.97 8.54 -8.21
CA ALA A 121 5.85 9.48 -8.15
C ALA A 121 4.67 9.05 -9.04
N GLY A 122 4.95 8.52 -10.24
CA GLY A 122 3.91 7.93 -11.10
C GLY A 122 3.22 6.72 -10.46
N LEU A 123 3.97 5.91 -9.71
CA LEU A 123 3.43 4.77 -8.96
C LEU A 123 2.60 5.20 -7.75
N ASP A 124 2.90 6.34 -7.12
CA ASP A 124 2.03 6.92 -6.09
C ASP A 124 0.65 7.23 -6.68
N VAL A 125 0.62 7.88 -7.84
CA VAL A 125 -0.62 8.24 -8.54
C VAL A 125 -1.40 6.99 -8.95
N LEU A 126 -0.71 5.98 -9.49
CA LEU A 126 -1.31 4.69 -9.83
C LEU A 126 -1.91 4.00 -8.61
N SER A 127 -1.15 3.93 -7.52
CA SER A 127 -1.57 3.27 -6.27
C SER A 127 -2.75 3.97 -5.63
N LYS A 128 -2.74 5.31 -5.61
CA LYS A 128 -3.88 6.12 -5.13
C LYS A 128 -5.12 5.84 -5.97
N ASN A 129 -5.01 5.87 -7.29
CA ASN A 129 -6.15 5.56 -8.18
C ASN A 129 -6.68 4.13 -7.99
N ALA A 130 -5.80 3.15 -7.75
CA ALA A 130 -6.18 1.77 -7.46
C ALA A 130 -6.87 1.60 -6.09
N LEU A 131 -6.57 2.50 -5.14
CA LEU A 131 -7.13 2.49 -3.79
C LEU A 131 -8.48 3.22 -3.71
N GLU A 132 -8.72 4.23 -4.54
CA GLU A 132 -9.92 5.07 -4.45
C GLU A 132 -11.23 4.30 -4.66
N LEU A 133 -12.13 4.41 -3.67
CA LEU A 133 -13.55 4.02 -3.77
C LEU A 133 -14.42 5.19 -3.27
N PRO A 134 -14.68 6.19 -4.14
CA PRO A 134 -15.41 7.39 -3.75
C PRO A 134 -16.78 7.08 -3.14
N GLY A 135 -17.10 7.76 -2.03
CA GLY A 135 -18.35 7.58 -1.29
C GLY A 135 -18.34 6.49 -0.20
N TYR A 136 -17.28 5.68 -0.13
CA TYR A 136 -17.14 4.61 0.87
C TYR A 136 -16.08 4.95 1.92
N TYR A 137 -14.94 5.51 1.50
CA TYR A 137 -13.92 6.03 2.42
C TYR A 137 -13.06 7.11 1.75
N GLU A 138 -12.35 7.88 2.59
CA GLU A 138 -11.27 8.75 2.13
C GLU A 138 -9.98 7.94 2.01
N ALA A 139 -9.46 7.81 0.79
CA ALA A 139 -8.22 7.11 0.52
C ALA A 139 -7.04 7.91 1.13
N PRO A 140 -6.20 7.30 1.98
CA PRO A 140 -4.99 7.95 2.48
C PRO A 140 -3.98 8.20 1.34
N PRO A 141 -3.05 9.14 1.52
CA PRO A 141 -1.92 9.29 0.61
C PRO A 141 -1.09 8.01 0.57
N VAL A 142 -0.54 7.70 -0.61
CA VAL A 142 0.29 6.52 -0.86
C VAL A 142 1.68 6.96 -1.32
N ILE A 143 2.72 6.29 -0.82
CA ILE A 143 4.13 6.51 -1.19
C ILE A 143 4.73 5.18 -1.61
N CYS A 144 5.25 5.13 -2.83
CA CYS A 144 6.06 4.05 -3.34
C CYS A 144 7.55 4.34 -3.12
N TYR A 145 8.30 3.30 -2.77
CA TYR A 145 9.76 3.32 -2.68
C TYR A 145 10.35 1.98 -3.12
N LEU A 146 11.62 1.98 -3.50
CA LEU A 146 12.36 0.80 -3.93
C LEU A 146 13.01 0.09 -2.76
N ALA A 147 13.06 -1.24 -2.85
CA ALA A 147 13.94 -2.04 -2.04
C ALA A 147 14.44 -3.26 -2.82
N ARG A 148 15.52 -3.87 -2.34
CA ARG A 148 15.91 -5.22 -2.76
C ARG A 148 15.07 -6.24 -1.99
N GLY A 149 14.56 -7.25 -2.67
CA GLY A 149 13.84 -8.34 -2.01
C GLY A 149 12.88 -9.09 -2.92
N PRO A 150 12.35 -10.22 -2.46
CA PRO A 150 11.61 -11.16 -3.31
C PRO A 150 10.25 -10.64 -3.81
N GLY A 151 9.69 -9.60 -3.20
CA GLY A 151 8.35 -9.11 -3.51
C GLY A 151 8.02 -7.74 -2.90
N ALA A 152 6.92 -7.17 -3.40
CA ALA A 152 6.34 -5.95 -2.85
C ALA A 152 5.87 -6.18 -1.41
N ALA A 153 5.67 -5.09 -0.67
CA ALA A 153 5.10 -5.14 0.66
C ALA A 153 4.52 -3.78 1.03
N ILE A 154 3.41 -3.77 1.77
CA ILE A 154 2.78 -2.55 2.25
C ILE A 154 2.87 -2.37 3.75
N ARG A 155 3.21 -1.16 4.15
CA ARG A 155 2.90 -0.63 5.48
C ARG A 155 1.67 0.25 5.38
N ARG A 156 0.53 -0.28 5.82
CA ARG A 156 -0.77 0.37 5.70
C ARG A 156 -0.84 1.69 6.49
N ALA A 157 -1.52 2.69 5.92
CA ALA A 157 -1.95 3.89 6.63
C ALA A 157 -2.96 3.53 7.73
N ARG A 158 -3.09 4.43 8.70
CA ARG A 158 -4.05 4.33 9.83
C ARG A 158 -3.88 3.08 10.70
N THR A 159 -2.79 2.32 10.51
CA THR A 159 -2.40 1.23 11.39
C THR A 159 -1.44 1.73 12.47
N ARG A 160 -1.45 1.07 13.62
CA ARG A 160 -0.58 1.42 14.73
C ARG A 160 0.87 1.16 14.36
N LEU A 161 1.69 2.20 14.43
CA LEU A 161 3.13 2.04 14.25
C LEU A 161 3.75 1.49 15.55
N PRO A 162 4.83 0.69 15.48
CA PRO A 162 5.73 0.51 16.62
C PRO A 162 5.99 1.88 17.25
N GLY A 163 5.98 1.99 18.58
CA GLY A 163 6.22 3.26 19.30
C GLY A 163 5.00 4.18 19.44
N GLY A 164 3.86 3.84 18.84
CA GLY A 164 2.61 4.59 18.96
C GLY A 164 2.32 5.50 17.76
N GLY A 165 1.10 6.03 17.72
CA GLY A 165 0.61 6.81 16.58
C GLY A 165 0.10 5.94 15.43
N ALA A 166 -0.73 6.55 14.60
CA ALA A 166 -1.26 5.94 13.38
C ALA A 166 -0.36 6.32 12.20
N ASN A 167 -0.08 5.37 11.32
CA ASN A 167 0.71 5.62 10.11
C ASN A 167 0.02 6.68 9.23
N PRO A 168 0.64 7.84 8.95
CA PRO A 168 -0.02 8.93 8.24
C PRO A 168 -0.27 8.63 6.75
N VAL A 169 0.56 7.76 6.17
CA VAL A 169 0.56 7.45 4.74
C VAL A 169 0.67 5.94 4.55
N ALA A 170 0.16 5.41 3.44
CA ALA A 170 0.42 4.02 3.06
C ALA A 170 1.77 3.99 2.33
N ILE A 171 2.68 3.11 2.75
CA ILE A 171 4.00 3.00 2.13
C ILE A 171 4.08 1.64 1.43
N ILE A 172 4.32 1.64 0.12
CA ILE A 172 4.46 0.43 -0.67
C ILE A 172 5.91 0.29 -1.14
N ARG A 173 6.51 -0.82 -0.73
CA ARG A 173 7.82 -1.26 -1.20
C ARG A 173 7.66 -1.93 -2.56
N VAL A 174 8.43 -1.48 -3.55
CA VAL A 174 8.44 -2.00 -4.91
C VAL A 174 9.80 -2.64 -5.21
N PRO A 175 9.86 -3.89 -5.70
CA PRO A 175 11.13 -4.51 -6.10
C PRO A 175 11.75 -3.78 -7.29
N ARG A 176 13.04 -3.42 -7.19
CA ARG A 176 13.74 -2.63 -8.22
C ARG A 176 13.75 -3.33 -9.58
N GLU A 177 13.86 -4.66 -9.58
CA GLU A 177 13.90 -5.49 -10.79
C GLU A 177 12.53 -5.65 -11.49
N ARG A 178 11.43 -5.18 -10.87
CA ARG A 178 10.06 -5.31 -11.39
C ARG A 178 9.32 -3.98 -11.36
N MET A 179 10.01 -2.86 -11.55
CA MET A 179 9.41 -1.51 -11.47
C MET A 179 8.39 -1.19 -12.56
N ILE A 180 8.35 -1.95 -13.67
CA ILE A 180 7.49 -1.68 -14.83
C ILE A 180 6.94 -3.02 -15.36
N GLY A 181 5.70 -3.00 -15.87
CA GLY A 181 5.06 -4.13 -16.55
C GLY A 181 4.03 -4.89 -15.70
N SER A 182 3.57 -6.04 -16.21
CA SER A 182 2.49 -6.83 -15.58
C SER A 182 2.84 -7.39 -14.19
N SER A 183 4.09 -7.78 -13.94
CA SER A 183 4.53 -8.26 -12.62
C SER A 183 4.48 -7.16 -11.55
N LEU A 184 4.76 -5.90 -11.93
CA LEU A 184 4.52 -4.76 -11.06
C LEU A 184 3.04 -4.64 -10.74
N ALA A 185 2.20 -4.61 -11.78
CA ALA A 185 0.77 -4.40 -11.63
C ALA A 185 0.14 -5.45 -10.70
N SER A 186 0.48 -6.73 -10.85
CA SER A 186 -0.03 -7.75 -9.94
C SER A 186 0.32 -7.46 -8.49
N SER A 187 1.60 -7.19 -8.19
CA SER A 187 2.09 -7.03 -6.82
C SER A 187 1.67 -5.71 -6.19
N LEU A 188 1.80 -4.60 -6.93
CA LEU A 188 1.38 -3.26 -6.48
C LEU A 188 -0.11 -3.22 -6.13
N PHE A 189 -0.98 -3.75 -7.00
CA PHE A 189 -2.42 -3.70 -6.78
C PHE A 189 -2.87 -4.69 -5.68
N HIS A 190 -2.11 -5.76 -5.45
CA HIS A 190 -2.28 -6.64 -4.31
C HIS A 190 -1.96 -5.89 -2.99
N GLU A 191 -0.83 -5.20 -2.93
CA GLU A 191 -0.47 -4.35 -1.78
C GLU A 191 -1.52 -3.27 -1.50
N VAL A 192 -1.99 -2.59 -2.55
CA VAL A 192 -3.12 -1.65 -2.44
C VAL A 192 -4.38 -2.34 -1.92
N GLY A 193 -4.63 -3.58 -2.33
CA GLY A 193 -5.74 -4.41 -1.85
C GLY A 193 -5.72 -4.63 -0.34
N HIS A 194 -4.56 -4.82 0.28
CA HIS A 194 -4.47 -4.89 1.74
C HIS A 194 -4.89 -3.58 2.43
N GLN A 195 -4.54 -2.42 1.86
CA GLN A 195 -4.97 -1.13 2.39
C GLN A 195 -6.49 -0.95 2.24
N GLY A 196 -7.03 -1.25 1.07
CA GLY A 196 -8.47 -1.18 0.80
C GLY A 196 -9.27 -2.11 1.70
N ALA A 197 -8.81 -3.35 1.87
CA ALA A 197 -9.42 -4.33 2.76
C ALA A 197 -9.43 -3.89 4.22
N ALA A 198 -8.38 -3.20 4.68
CA ALA A 198 -8.34 -2.66 6.04
C ALA A 198 -9.29 -1.46 6.22
N LEU A 199 -9.43 -0.59 5.22
CA LEU A 199 -10.34 0.57 5.28
C LEU A 199 -11.82 0.17 5.31
N LEU A 200 -12.14 -1.01 4.76
CA LEU A 200 -13.50 -1.56 4.68
C LEU A 200 -13.78 -2.68 5.69
N ASP A 201 -12.80 -3.01 6.55
CA ASP A 201 -12.83 -4.16 7.47
C ASP A 201 -13.25 -5.50 6.82
N LEU A 202 -12.82 -5.71 5.56
CA LEU A 202 -13.24 -6.86 4.76
C LEU A 202 -12.80 -8.19 5.36
N VAL A 203 -11.61 -8.22 5.95
CA VAL A 203 -11.03 -9.46 6.49
C VAL A 203 -11.86 -9.98 7.65
N ALA A 204 -12.29 -9.11 8.57
CA ALA A 204 -13.14 -9.51 9.68
C ALA A 204 -14.51 -10.00 9.16
N SER A 205 -15.13 -9.22 8.27
CA SER A 205 -16.43 -9.54 7.66
C SER A 205 -16.42 -10.88 6.91
N LEU A 206 -15.37 -11.15 6.12
CA LEU A 206 -15.24 -12.39 5.36
C LEU A 206 -14.94 -13.59 6.25
N ARG A 207 -14.21 -13.44 7.36
CA ARG A 207 -14.01 -14.53 8.32
C ARG A 207 -15.32 -15.02 8.91
N VAL A 208 -16.26 -14.12 9.20
CA VAL A 208 -17.61 -14.50 9.63
C VAL A 208 -18.29 -15.31 8.53
N ALA A 209 -18.34 -14.78 7.30
CA ALA A 209 -18.96 -15.48 6.17
C ALA A 209 -18.33 -16.85 5.87
N LEU A 210 -17.02 -17.01 6.06
CA LEU A 210 -16.32 -18.28 5.85
C LEU A 210 -16.63 -19.33 6.91
N ARG A 211 -16.93 -18.92 8.15
CA ARG A 211 -17.33 -19.83 9.24
C ARG A 211 -18.73 -20.38 9.03
N ASP A 212 -19.60 -19.62 8.39
CA ASP A 212 -20.98 -20.02 8.10
C ASP A 212 -21.08 -20.98 6.90
N VAL A 213 -19.99 -21.20 6.17
CA VAL A 213 -19.96 -22.17 5.07
C VAL A 213 -20.06 -23.61 5.63
N PRO A 214 -21.07 -24.41 5.23
CA PRO A 214 -21.21 -25.79 5.68
C PRO A 214 -19.99 -26.64 5.33
N ARG A 215 -19.58 -27.51 6.26
CA ARG A 215 -18.48 -28.46 6.11
C ARG A 215 -19.05 -29.85 5.80
N GLU A 216 -18.66 -30.43 4.68
CA GLU A 216 -19.16 -31.74 4.23
C GLU A 216 -18.30 -32.93 4.73
N GLY A 217 -17.25 -32.65 5.53
CA GLY A 217 -16.40 -33.67 6.15
C GLY A 217 -15.08 -33.10 6.66
N PRO A 218 -14.19 -33.94 7.22
CA PRO A 218 -12.90 -33.50 7.79
C PRO A 218 -11.97 -32.84 6.77
N GLU A 219 -11.95 -33.32 5.53
CA GLU A 219 -11.11 -32.76 4.46
C GLU A 219 -11.61 -31.38 4.01
N ASP A 220 -12.92 -31.22 3.83
CA ASP A 220 -13.53 -29.91 3.53
C ASP A 220 -13.30 -28.93 4.68
N ALA A 221 -13.44 -29.37 5.94
CA ALA A 221 -13.11 -28.56 7.12
C ALA A 221 -11.65 -28.09 7.13
N LEU A 222 -10.70 -28.96 6.76
CA LEU A 222 -9.29 -28.60 6.63
C LEU A 222 -9.08 -27.50 5.57
N VAL A 223 -9.67 -27.68 4.38
CA VAL A 223 -9.54 -26.75 3.24
C VAL A 223 -10.11 -25.38 3.57
N TRP A 224 -11.29 -25.31 4.16
CA TRP A 224 -11.87 -24.03 4.55
C TRP A 224 -11.15 -23.37 5.73
N GLY A 225 -10.55 -24.15 6.63
CA GLY A 225 -9.65 -23.62 7.63
C GLY A 225 -8.40 -22.98 7.01
N LEU A 226 -7.89 -23.50 5.89
CA LEU A 226 -6.83 -22.85 5.11
C LEU A 226 -7.33 -21.54 4.47
N TRP A 227 -8.51 -21.54 3.84
CA TRP A 227 -9.08 -20.32 3.26
C TRP A 227 -9.32 -19.22 4.30
N GLU A 228 -9.81 -19.56 5.50
CA GLU A 228 -9.98 -18.59 6.61
C GLU A 228 -8.64 -17.98 7.05
N ARG A 229 -7.57 -18.80 7.11
CA ARG A 229 -6.22 -18.31 7.42
C ARG A 229 -5.70 -17.38 6.33
N TRP A 230 -5.89 -17.75 5.07
CA TRP A 230 -5.37 -17.03 3.91
C TRP A 230 -6.20 -15.82 3.46
N ILE A 231 -7.32 -15.53 4.13
CA ILE A 231 -8.30 -14.57 3.63
C ILE A 231 -7.75 -13.17 3.40
N SER A 232 -6.76 -12.72 4.17
CA SER A 232 -6.12 -11.41 3.96
C SER A 232 -5.40 -11.31 2.61
N GLU A 233 -4.77 -12.41 2.18
CA GLU A 233 -4.07 -12.53 0.91
C GLU A 233 -5.05 -12.73 -0.25
N VAL A 234 -6.07 -13.56 -0.02
CA VAL A 234 -7.15 -13.83 -0.98
C VAL A 234 -7.90 -12.55 -1.37
N VAL A 235 -8.20 -11.68 -0.40
CA VAL A 235 -8.88 -10.40 -0.67
C VAL A 235 -7.97 -9.42 -1.41
N ALA A 236 -6.68 -9.41 -1.11
CA ALA A 236 -5.71 -8.60 -1.83
C ALA A 236 -5.55 -9.07 -3.29
N ASP A 237 -5.53 -10.38 -3.54
CA ASP A 237 -5.56 -10.94 -4.89
C ASP A 237 -6.85 -10.60 -5.63
N PHE A 238 -8.01 -10.68 -4.95
CA PHE A 238 -9.29 -10.23 -5.50
C PHE A 238 -9.23 -8.78 -5.95
N TRP A 239 -8.69 -7.89 -5.11
CA TRP A 239 -8.54 -6.47 -5.43
C TRP A 239 -7.69 -6.26 -6.68
N SER A 240 -6.59 -7.00 -6.80
CA SER A 240 -5.70 -6.95 -7.96
C SER A 240 -6.43 -7.36 -9.24
N VAL A 241 -7.10 -8.53 -9.24
CA VAL A 241 -7.89 -9.00 -10.40
C VAL A 241 -9.01 -8.02 -10.73
N ALA A 242 -9.73 -7.49 -9.73
CA ALA A 242 -10.82 -6.55 -9.95
C ALA A 242 -10.35 -5.20 -10.55
N ARG A 243 -9.11 -4.79 -10.33
CA ARG A 243 -8.58 -3.52 -10.88
C ARG A 243 -7.93 -3.66 -12.25
N VAL A 244 -7.14 -4.72 -12.47
CA VAL A 244 -6.31 -4.87 -13.68
C VAL A 244 -6.57 -6.14 -14.48
N GLY A 245 -7.58 -6.93 -14.13
CA GLY A 245 -8.01 -8.08 -14.92
C GLY A 245 -6.89 -9.10 -15.13
N VAL A 246 -6.70 -9.53 -16.38
CA VAL A 246 -5.76 -10.61 -16.74
C VAL A 246 -4.30 -10.28 -16.38
N THR A 247 -3.97 -8.98 -16.32
CA THR A 247 -2.66 -8.49 -15.94
C THR A 247 -2.28 -8.93 -14.52
N ALA A 248 -3.25 -9.00 -13.60
CA ALA A 248 -3.01 -9.51 -12.24
C ALA A 248 -2.59 -10.97 -12.27
N THR A 249 -3.33 -11.83 -12.99
CA THR A 249 -3.04 -13.27 -13.02
C THR A 249 -1.73 -13.59 -13.73
N VAL A 250 -1.46 -12.95 -14.87
CA VAL A 250 -0.18 -13.13 -15.59
C VAL A 250 1.00 -12.60 -14.77
N GLY A 251 0.84 -11.45 -14.13
CA GLY A 251 1.85 -10.90 -13.23
C GLY A 251 2.11 -11.80 -12.04
N LEU A 252 1.06 -12.35 -11.42
CA LEU A 252 1.15 -13.30 -10.31
C LEU A 252 1.88 -14.57 -10.74
N MET A 253 1.55 -15.14 -11.90
CA MET A 253 2.29 -16.29 -12.45
C MET A 253 3.79 -15.98 -12.53
N GLY A 254 4.17 -14.78 -13.01
CA GLY A 254 5.57 -14.36 -13.07
C GLY A 254 6.24 -14.23 -11.69
N VAL A 255 5.51 -13.75 -10.68
CA VAL A 255 6.01 -13.60 -9.30
C VAL A 255 6.22 -14.95 -8.62
N VAL A 256 5.32 -15.90 -8.84
CA VAL A 256 5.30 -17.18 -8.11
C VAL A 256 5.78 -18.39 -8.92
N SER A 257 6.36 -18.14 -10.10
CA SER A 257 7.08 -19.15 -10.87
C SER A 257 8.41 -19.48 -10.19
N LEU A 258 8.36 -20.45 -9.28
CA LEU A 258 9.48 -20.91 -8.46
C LEU A 258 9.83 -22.36 -8.77
N PRO A 259 11.00 -22.87 -8.31
CA PRO A 259 11.28 -24.30 -8.36
C PRO A 259 10.16 -25.11 -7.69
N ARG A 260 9.89 -26.29 -8.26
CA ARG A 260 8.78 -27.18 -7.89
C ARG A 260 8.58 -27.36 -6.37
N PRO A 261 9.62 -27.56 -5.53
CA PRO A 261 9.43 -27.70 -4.09
C PRO A 261 8.76 -26.49 -3.42
N PHE A 262 9.03 -25.27 -3.89
CA PHE A 262 8.46 -24.05 -3.32
C PHE A 262 7.02 -23.81 -3.76
N VAL A 263 6.64 -24.25 -4.97
CA VAL A 263 5.28 -24.08 -5.50
C VAL A 263 4.26 -24.96 -4.76
N PHE A 264 4.69 -26.14 -4.30
CA PHE A 264 3.85 -27.11 -3.60
C PHE A 264 4.06 -27.12 -2.08
N ARG A 265 4.94 -26.25 -1.54
CA ARG A 265 5.21 -26.22 -0.09
C ARG A 265 4.00 -25.69 0.67
N LEU A 266 3.24 -26.60 1.27
CA LEU A 266 2.18 -26.25 2.21
C LEU A 266 2.77 -26.09 3.61
N ASN A 267 2.70 -24.87 4.13
CA ASN A 267 2.96 -24.57 5.53
C ASN A 267 1.65 -24.09 6.17
N MET A 268 1.22 -24.76 7.24
CA MET A 268 -0.07 -24.48 7.89
C MET A 268 -0.09 -23.14 8.61
N ASP A 269 1.09 -22.61 8.95
CA ASP A 269 1.27 -21.32 9.62
C ASP A 269 1.51 -20.16 8.66
N ASP A 270 1.65 -20.44 7.35
CA ASP A 270 1.86 -19.40 6.34
C ASP A 270 0.53 -18.69 6.02
N PRO A 271 0.47 -17.35 6.11
CA PRO A 271 -0.73 -16.60 5.76
C PRO A 271 -1.02 -16.60 4.24
N HIS A 272 -0.11 -17.08 3.40
CA HIS A 272 -0.30 -17.10 1.95
C HIS A 272 -0.85 -18.44 1.44
N PRO A 273 -1.84 -18.43 0.52
CA PRO A 273 -2.11 -19.60 -0.29
C PRO A 273 -0.85 -20.01 -1.03
N ILE A 274 -0.58 -21.31 -1.07
CA ILE A 274 0.57 -21.82 -1.81
C ILE A 274 0.51 -21.37 -3.28
N PRO A 275 1.65 -21.12 -3.94
CA PRO A 275 1.70 -20.64 -5.33
C PRO A 275 0.77 -21.41 -6.29
N TRP A 276 0.72 -22.73 -6.17
CA TRP A 276 -0.07 -23.57 -7.08
C TRP A 276 -1.56 -23.23 -7.07
N ILE A 277 -2.17 -23.09 -5.88
CA ILE A 277 -3.60 -22.78 -5.77
C ILE A 277 -3.88 -21.29 -5.94
N ARG A 278 -2.95 -20.41 -5.56
CA ARG A 278 -3.10 -18.95 -5.64
C ARG A 278 -3.34 -18.47 -7.08
N VAL A 279 -2.59 -18.98 -8.05
CA VAL A 279 -2.78 -18.66 -9.49
C VAL A 279 -4.15 -19.12 -9.99
N LYS A 280 -4.60 -20.29 -9.54
CA LYS A 280 -5.88 -20.87 -9.93
C LYS A 280 -7.06 -20.13 -9.32
N LEU A 281 -6.93 -19.70 -8.06
CA LEU A 281 -7.85 -18.76 -7.42
C LEU A 281 -7.95 -17.45 -8.21
N SER A 282 -6.82 -16.86 -8.58
CA SER A 282 -6.80 -15.64 -9.41
C SER A 282 -7.54 -15.85 -10.74
N SER A 283 -7.35 -17.01 -11.39
CA SER A 283 -8.09 -17.38 -12.61
C SER A 283 -9.59 -17.58 -12.36
N ALA A 284 -9.97 -18.23 -11.26
CA ALA A 284 -11.39 -18.46 -10.90
C ALA A 284 -12.12 -17.14 -10.62
N LEU A 285 -11.46 -16.23 -9.88
CA LEU A 285 -11.95 -14.87 -9.65
C LEU A 285 -12.10 -14.10 -10.97
N GLY A 286 -11.09 -14.15 -11.83
CA GLY A 286 -11.14 -13.53 -13.15
C GLY A 286 -12.31 -14.03 -13.98
N GLY A 287 -12.57 -15.35 -13.98
CA GLY A 287 -13.71 -15.95 -14.69
C GLY A 287 -15.08 -15.48 -14.22
N LEU A 288 -15.24 -15.19 -12.93
CA LEU A 288 -16.49 -14.65 -12.38
C LEU A 288 -16.64 -13.15 -12.63
N LEU A 289 -15.55 -12.38 -12.51
CA LEU A 289 -15.58 -10.92 -12.73
C LEU A 289 -15.69 -10.55 -14.22
N TYR A 290 -15.07 -11.37 -15.08
CA TYR A 290 -14.83 -11.10 -16.50
C TYR A 290 -15.02 -12.37 -17.33
N PRO A 291 -16.25 -12.83 -17.59
CA PRO A 291 -16.49 -14.08 -18.32
C PRO A 291 -15.78 -14.11 -19.68
N HIS A 292 -14.71 -14.91 -19.80
CA HIS A 292 -13.89 -15.02 -21.00
C HIS A 292 -13.04 -16.31 -20.95
N PRO A 293 -12.79 -17.01 -22.08
CA PRO A 293 -12.01 -18.26 -22.09
C PRO A 293 -10.55 -18.11 -21.63
N GLN A 294 -10.00 -16.89 -21.54
CA GLN A 294 -8.61 -16.67 -21.14
C GLN A 294 -8.26 -17.28 -19.77
N TRP A 295 -9.20 -17.22 -18.82
CA TRP A 295 -8.96 -17.70 -17.46
C TRP A 295 -8.77 -19.21 -17.41
N ALA A 296 -9.59 -19.94 -18.16
CA ALA A 296 -9.45 -21.38 -18.31
C ALA A 296 -8.13 -21.75 -19.04
N ARG A 297 -7.69 -20.93 -20.02
CA ARG A 297 -6.38 -21.11 -20.67
C ARG A 297 -5.23 -20.92 -19.68
N LEU A 298 -5.24 -19.86 -18.87
CA LEU A 298 -4.20 -19.59 -17.87
C LEU A 298 -4.15 -20.68 -16.79
N ALA A 299 -5.30 -21.12 -16.29
CA ALA A 299 -5.36 -22.20 -15.31
C ALA A 299 -4.80 -23.52 -15.87
N ARG A 300 -5.07 -23.85 -17.14
CA ARG A 300 -4.48 -25.03 -17.81
C ARG A 300 -2.98 -24.87 -18.04
N LEU A 301 -2.53 -23.70 -18.48
CA LEU A 301 -1.10 -23.40 -18.67
C LEU A 301 -0.33 -23.56 -17.36
N TRP A 302 -0.87 -23.03 -16.26
CA TRP A 302 -0.26 -23.16 -14.95
C TRP A 302 -0.12 -24.62 -14.49
N LYS A 303 -1.16 -25.44 -14.71
CA LYS A 303 -1.08 -26.89 -14.47
C LYS A 303 -0.01 -27.58 -15.33
N ALA A 304 0.18 -27.14 -16.57
CA ALA A 304 1.21 -27.70 -17.45
C ALA A 304 2.63 -27.34 -16.99
N PHE A 305 2.85 -26.13 -16.45
CA PHE A 305 4.14 -25.76 -15.83
C PHE A 305 4.41 -26.52 -14.53
N TYR A 306 3.35 -26.82 -13.77
CA TYR A 306 3.44 -27.49 -12.48
C TYR A 306 2.52 -28.71 -12.41
N PRO A 307 2.88 -29.81 -13.11
CA PRO A 307 2.12 -31.06 -13.04
C PRO A 307 2.10 -31.57 -11.60
N ILE A 308 1.07 -32.31 -11.17
CA ILE A 308 1.02 -32.84 -9.77
C ILE A 308 1.65 -34.24 -9.64
N ASP A 309 2.15 -34.79 -10.74
CA ASP A 309 2.81 -36.09 -10.78
C ASP A 309 4.05 -36.13 -9.87
N GLY A 310 4.24 -37.26 -9.17
CA GLY A 310 5.34 -37.45 -8.21
C GLY A 310 5.15 -36.78 -6.84
N LEU A 311 4.04 -36.07 -6.61
CA LEU A 311 3.65 -35.67 -5.24
C LEU A 311 3.08 -36.87 -4.47
N SER A 312 3.23 -36.85 -3.14
CA SER A 312 2.62 -37.88 -2.29
C SER A 312 1.09 -37.86 -2.40
N GLU A 313 0.46 -39.01 -2.14
CA GLU A 313 -1.00 -39.14 -2.23
C GLU A 313 -1.73 -38.13 -1.33
N GLN A 314 -1.23 -37.93 -0.11
CA GLN A 314 -1.77 -36.93 0.81
C GLN A 314 -1.72 -35.52 0.23
N HIS A 315 -0.61 -35.10 -0.38
CA HIS A 315 -0.52 -33.78 -1.02
C HIS A 315 -1.49 -33.66 -2.20
N ARG A 316 -1.60 -34.70 -3.04
CA ARG A 316 -2.54 -34.67 -4.18
C ARG A 316 -3.98 -34.55 -3.74
N ARG A 317 -4.39 -35.25 -2.67
CA ARG A 317 -5.74 -35.12 -2.08
C ARG A 317 -6.04 -33.71 -1.61
N VAL A 318 -5.14 -33.11 -0.80
CA VAL A 318 -5.31 -31.72 -0.32
C VAL A 318 -5.38 -30.72 -1.47
N LEU A 319 -4.51 -30.84 -2.48
CA LEU A 319 -4.56 -29.97 -3.66
C LEU A 319 -5.84 -30.15 -4.48
N GLY A 320 -6.33 -31.38 -4.59
CA GLY A 320 -7.59 -31.71 -5.25
C GLY A 320 -8.79 -31.08 -4.53
N ALA A 321 -8.84 -31.20 -3.20
CA ALA A 321 -9.90 -30.61 -2.38
C ALA A 321 -9.86 -29.06 -2.41
N LEU A 322 -8.65 -28.47 -2.37
CA LEU A 322 -8.46 -27.03 -2.57
C LEU A 322 -8.98 -26.58 -3.94
N GLU A 323 -8.63 -27.30 -5.01
CA GLU A 323 -9.13 -27.01 -6.36
C GLU A 323 -10.66 -27.14 -6.46
N ALA A 324 -11.24 -28.19 -5.90
CA ALA A 324 -12.69 -28.41 -5.90
C ALA A 324 -13.44 -27.30 -5.15
N SER A 325 -12.83 -26.70 -4.13
CA SER A 325 -13.42 -25.59 -3.38
C SER A 325 -13.38 -24.23 -4.09
N LEU A 326 -12.57 -24.08 -5.16
CA LEU A 326 -12.35 -22.79 -5.84
C LEU A 326 -13.64 -22.08 -6.29
N PRO A 327 -14.62 -22.76 -6.93
CA PRO A 327 -15.85 -22.08 -7.34
C PRO A 327 -16.65 -21.52 -6.17
N ARG A 328 -16.67 -22.22 -5.02
CA ARG A 328 -17.39 -21.81 -3.81
C ARG A 328 -16.73 -20.59 -3.16
N ILE A 329 -15.41 -20.61 -2.94
CA ILE A 329 -14.69 -19.47 -2.35
C ILE A 329 -14.72 -18.24 -3.26
N ALA A 330 -14.55 -18.43 -4.57
CA ALA A 330 -14.57 -17.33 -5.54
C ALA A 330 -15.96 -16.66 -5.60
N ARG A 331 -17.03 -17.46 -5.58
CA ARG A 331 -18.40 -16.95 -5.53
C ARG A 331 -18.68 -16.20 -4.23
N LEU A 332 -18.28 -16.77 -3.09
CA LEU A 332 -18.41 -16.12 -1.78
C LEU A 332 -17.77 -14.72 -1.78
N LEU A 333 -16.56 -14.57 -2.33
CA LEU A 333 -15.88 -13.27 -2.43
C LEU A 333 -16.60 -12.27 -3.33
N VAL A 334 -17.07 -12.72 -4.50
CA VAL A 334 -17.77 -11.89 -5.49
C VAL A 334 -19.13 -11.41 -4.99
N GLU A 335 -19.83 -12.25 -4.24
CA GLU A 335 -21.19 -11.99 -3.74
C GLU A 335 -21.19 -11.37 -2.33
N HIS A 336 -20.03 -11.28 -1.66
CA HIS A 336 -19.95 -10.72 -0.31
C HIS A 336 -20.40 -9.26 -0.26
N ARG A 337 -21.33 -8.97 0.65
CA ARG A 337 -21.90 -7.63 0.90
C ARG A 337 -21.59 -7.19 2.34
N PRO A 338 -20.38 -6.69 2.63
CA PRO A 338 -20.04 -6.20 3.95
C PRO A 338 -20.83 -4.92 4.28
N GLU A 339 -21.07 -4.68 5.57
CA GLU A 339 -21.78 -3.48 6.04
C GLU A 339 -21.13 -2.17 5.57
N SER A 340 -19.79 -2.14 5.52
CA SER A 340 -19.00 -1.00 5.04
C SER A 340 -19.30 -0.60 3.59
N LEU A 341 -19.86 -1.50 2.78
CA LEU A 341 -20.30 -1.25 1.41
C LEU A 341 -21.80 -0.97 1.28
N ARG A 342 -22.53 -0.85 2.40
CA ARG A 342 -23.94 -0.43 2.45
C ARG A 342 -24.84 -1.29 1.56
N GLY A 343 -24.69 -2.61 1.68
CA GLY A 343 -25.45 -3.59 0.92
C GLY A 343 -24.96 -3.82 -0.51
N ARG A 344 -23.81 -3.26 -0.92
CA ARG A 344 -23.19 -3.49 -2.24
C ARG A 344 -22.03 -4.48 -2.17
N THR A 345 -21.71 -5.11 -3.30
CA THR A 345 -20.51 -5.95 -3.43
C THR A 345 -19.30 -5.13 -3.86
N LEU A 346 -18.08 -5.64 -3.64
CA LEU A 346 -16.87 -4.99 -4.17
C LEU A 346 -16.90 -4.87 -5.70
N VAL A 347 -17.48 -5.86 -6.38
CA VAL A 347 -17.64 -5.87 -7.85
C VAL A 347 -18.43 -4.65 -8.33
N GLU A 348 -19.54 -4.36 -7.64
CA GLU A 348 -20.40 -3.21 -7.94
C GLU A 348 -19.68 -1.87 -7.66
N VAL A 349 -18.92 -1.81 -6.58
CA VAL A 349 -18.25 -0.57 -6.14
C VAL A 349 -16.99 -0.26 -6.95
N MET A 350 -16.26 -1.29 -7.40
CA MET A 350 -15.07 -1.15 -8.26
C MET A 350 -15.40 -0.99 -9.75
N LYS A 351 -16.69 -1.03 -10.13
CA LYS A 351 -17.15 -0.88 -11.52
C LYS A 351 -16.46 -1.84 -12.49
N THR A 352 -16.34 -3.11 -12.11
CA THR A 352 -15.65 -4.12 -12.93
C THR A 352 -16.29 -4.31 -14.31
N ARG A 353 -17.58 -4.00 -14.48
CA ARG A 353 -18.25 -4.02 -15.80
C ARG A 353 -17.57 -3.15 -16.87
N GLU A 354 -16.87 -2.09 -16.48
CA GLU A 354 -16.12 -1.24 -17.42
C GLU A 354 -14.81 -1.88 -17.91
N ARG A 355 -14.40 -3.01 -17.31
CA ARG A 355 -13.12 -3.71 -17.55
C ARG A 355 -13.31 -5.09 -18.17
N GLN A 356 -14.41 -5.30 -18.89
CA GLN A 356 -14.61 -6.54 -19.65
C GLN A 356 -13.55 -6.68 -20.76
N PRO A 357 -13.02 -7.89 -21.05
CA PRO A 357 -11.92 -8.09 -22.00
C PRO A 357 -12.17 -7.46 -23.37
N ASP A 358 -13.37 -7.66 -23.94
CA ASP A 358 -13.74 -7.06 -25.23
C ASP A 358 -13.72 -5.53 -25.19
N ARG A 359 -14.21 -4.93 -24.08
CA ARG A 359 -14.18 -3.49 -23.88
C ARG A 359 -12.76 -2.96 -23.73
N LEU A 360 -11.89 -3.68 -23.03
CA LEU A 360 -10.48 -3.33 -22.91
C LEU A 360 -9.79 -3.37 -24.28
N ALA A 361 -10.07 -4.39 -25.10
CA ALA A 361 -9.55 -4.49 -26.46
C ALA A 361 -10.06 -3.36 -27.38
N GLU A 362 -11.33 -2.95 -27.25
CA GLU A 362 -11.87 -1.77 -27.93
C GLU A 362 -11.15 -0.49 -27.52
N LEU A 363 -11.00 -0.25 -26.22
CA LEU A 363 -10.29 0.91 -25.70
C LEU A 363 -8.85 0.95 -26.24
N TYR A 364 -8.17 -0.19 -26.29
CA TYR A 364 -6.83 -0.27 -26.87
C TYR A 364 -6.81 0.16 -28.34
N ARG A 365 -7.77 -0.32 -29.16
CA ARG A 365 -7.91 0.09 -30.57
C ARG A 365 -8.19 1.59 -30.71
N GLU A 366 -9.09 2.14 -29.88
CA GLU A 366 -9.39 3.57 -29.86
C GLU A 366 -8.15 4.41 -29.50
N TRP A 367 -7.38 3.96 -28.52
CA TRP A 367 -6.17 4.64 -28.05
C TRP A 367 -5.04 4.61 -29.06
N ARG A 368 -4.93 3.55 -29.85
CA ARG A 368 -4.01 3.50 -31.00
C ARG A 368 -4.35 4.57 -32.04
N ALA A 369 -5.64 4.81 -32.27
CA ALA A 369 -6.09 5.86 -33.19
C ALA A 369 -5.96 7.27 -32.58
N ARG A 370 -6.16 7.43 -31.27
CA ARG A 370 -6.10 8.72 -30.56
C ARG A 370 -5.37 8.60 -29.23
N ARG A 371 -4.05 8.81 -29.25
CA ARG A 371 -3.17 8.65 -28.08
C ARG A 371 -3.51 9.58 -26.90
N SER A 372 -4.16 10.73 -27.12
CA SER A 372 -4.57 11.64 -26.05
C SER A 372 -5.51 10.97 -25.03
N ARG A 373 -6.39 10.06 -25.50
CA ARG A 373 -7.37 9.36 -24.64
C ARG A 373 -6.73 8.48 -23.56
N ILE A 374 -5.52 7.97 -23.81
CA ILE A 374 -4.78 7.19 -22.80
C ILE A 374 -4.48 8.06 -21.58
N ARG A 375 -4.05 9.30 -21.83
CA ARG A 375 -3.61 10.26 -20.80
C ARG A 375 -4.77 10.83 -19.97
N GLU A 376 -5.98 10.79 -20.51
CA GLU A 376 -7.23 11.20 -19.86
C GLU A 376 -7.87 10.07 -19.04
N SER A 377 -7.46 8.82 -19.28
CA SER A 377 -8.04 7.65 -18.63
C SER A 377 -7.44 7.40 -17.24
N PRO A 378 -8.21 6.81 -16.30
CA PRO A 378 -7.69 6.44 -14.98
C PRO A 378 -6.47 5.50 -15.09
N PRO A 379 -5.38 5.74 -14.33
CA PRO A 379 -4.17 4.91 -14.42
C PRO A 379 -4.41 3.40 -14.27
N SER A 380 -5.29 2.99 -13.35
CA SER A 380 -5.64 1.56 -13.18
C SER A 380 -6.32 0.95 -14.42
N LEU A 381 -7.17 1.72 -15.12
CA LEU A 381 -7.80 1.28 -16.36
C LEU A 381 -6.75 1.18 -17.48
N VAL A 382 -5.81 2.12 -17.55
CA VAL A 382 -4.72 2.09 -18.54
C VAL A 382 -3.86 0.84 -18.39
N PHE A 383 -3.52 0.47 -17.16
CA PHE A 383 -2.83 -0.80 -16.88
C PHE A 383 -3.64 -2.02 -17.30
N ALA A 384 -4.95 -2.03 -17.02
CA ALA A 384 -5.84 -3.12 -17.44
C ALA A 384 -5.88 -3.27 -18.96
N VAL A 385 -6.01 -2.16 -19.70
CA VAL A 385 -6.09 -2.14 -21.17
C VAL A 385 -4.77 -2.58 -21.80
N ILE A 386 -3.64 -2.00 -21.37
CA ILE A 386 -2.32 -2.34 -21.94
C ILE A 386 -1.98 -3.80 -21.63
N GLY A 387 -2.23 -4.26 -20.40
CA GLY A 387 -1.95 -5.65 -20.04
C GLY A 387 -2.90 -6.66 -20.70
N GLN A 388 -4.17 -6.30 -20.96
CA GLN A 388 -5.05 -7.11 -21.81
C GLN A 388 -4.54 -7.16 -23.25
N ALA A 389 -4.12 -6.03 -23.83
CA ALA A 389 -3.53 -5.98 -25.17
C ALA A 389 -2.29 -6.88 -25.29
N ARG A 390 -1.45 -6.93 -24.25
CA ARG A 390 -0.32 -7.87 -24.18
C ARG A 390 -0.79 -9.33 -24.11
N ALA A 391 -1.79 -9.62 -23.27
CA ALA A 391 -2.33 -10.97 -23.14
C ALA A 391 -3.00 -11.48 -24.43
N ASP A 392 -3.54 -10.56 -25.24
CA ASP A 392 -4.12 -10.84 -26.56
C ASP A 392 -3.05 -10.95 -27.67
N GLY A 393 -1.78 -10.68 -27.36
CA GLY A 393 -0.67 -10.68 -28.33
C GLY A 393 -0.65 -9.46 -29.26
N ALA A 394 -1.38 -8.39 -28.93
CA ALA A 394 -1.46 -7.17 -29.73
C ALA A 394 -0.27 -6.21 -29.52
N ILE A 395 0.50 -6.41 -28.44
CA ILE A 395 1.77 -5.73 -28.16
C ILE A 395 2.79 -6.69 -27.57
N THR A 396 4.07 -6.37 -27.76
CA THR A 396 5.17 -7.11 -27.13
C THR A 396 5.40 -6.66 -25.67
N PRO A 397 6.13 -7.45 -24.86
CA PRO A 397 6.55 -7.02 -23.52
C PRO A 397 7.39 -5.73 -23.52
N GLU A 398 8.21 -5.50 -24.56
CA GLU A 398 9.03 -4.31 -24.71
C GLU A 398 8.18 -3.06 -24.97
N GLU A 399 7.15 -3.19 -25.82
CA GLU A 399 6.18 -2.13 -26.09
C GLU A 399 5.35 -1.79 -24.85
N GLU A 400 4.90 -2.81 -24.10
CA GLU A 400 4.24 -2.63 -22.79
C GLU A 400 5.14 -1.83 -21.85
N SER A 401 6.38 -2.27 -21.67
CA SER A 401 7.33 -1.65 -20.74
C SER A 401 7.57 -0.19 -21.10
N LYS A 402 7.85 0.10 -22.38
CA LYS A 402 8.05 1.46 -22.86
C LYS A 402 6.81 2.34 -22.68
N ALA A 403 5.62 1.83 -23.01
CA ALA A 403 4.38 2.58 -22.87
C ALA A 403 4.08 2.93 -21.41
N LEU A 404 4.19 1.95 -20.50
CA LEU A 404 3.92 2.16 -19.08
C LEU A 404 4.95 3.09 -18.42
N ALA A 405 6.23 2.98 -18.79
CA ALA A 405 7.29 3.88 -18.30
C ALA A 405 7.00 5.35 -18.63
N GLU A 406 6.59 5.64 -19.87
CA GLU A 406 6.24 6.99 -20.31
C GLU A 406 4.96 7.51 -19.65
N LEU A 407 3.99 6.63 -19.40
CA LEU A 407 2.75 6.99 -18.71
C LEU A 407 2.96 7.31 -17.23
N LEU A 408 3.83 6.56 -16.55
CA LEU A 408 4.23 6.86 -15.18
C LEU A 408 4.88 8.25 -15.09
N LYS A 409 5.80 8.56 -16.01
CA LYS A 409 6.40 9.90 -16.12
C LYS A 409 5.35 10.98 -16.35
N TYR A 410 4.41 10.73 -17.26
CA TYR A 410 3.33 11.66 -17.56
C TYR A 410 2.42 11.93 -16.35
N TRP A 411 2.00 10.90 -15.62
CA TRP A 411 1.12 11.09 -14.45
C TRP A 411 1.83 11.80 -13.30
N ALA A 412 3.11 11.51 -13.08
CA ALA A 412 3.94 12.21 -12.11
C ALA A 412 4.02 13.72 -12.42
N LEU A 413 4.31 14.06 -13.69
CA LEU A 413 4.34 15.43 -14.16
C LEU A 413 2.97 16.11 -14.01
N ARG A 414 1.90 15.48 -14.52
CA ARG A 414 0.54 16.02 -14.48
C ARG A 414 0.08 16.30 -13.04
N SER A 415 0.28 15.35 -12.14
CA SER A 415 -0.08 15.50 -10.71
C SER A 415 0.60 16.73 -10.09
N THR A 416 1.85 16.98 -10.45
CA THR A 416 2.63 18.14 -9.97
C THR A 416 2.09 19.47 -10.53
N LEU A 417 1.76 19.50 -11.82
CA LEU A 417 1.19 20.68 -12.48
C LEU A 417 -0.21 21.00 -11.93
N ASP A 418 -1.09 19.99 -11.83
CA ASP A 418 -2.45 20.12 -11.31
C ASP A 418 -2.44 20.64 -9.85
N ALA A 419 -1.51 20.15 -9.02
CA ALA A 419 -1.32 20.64 -7.65
C ALA A 419 -0.86 22.10 -7.62
N SER A 420 0.08 22.47 -8.50
CA SER A 420 0.59 23.84 -8.61
C SER A 420 -0.50 24.82 -9.06
N GLU A 421 -1.32 24.45 -10.03
CA GLU A 421 -2.46 25.23 -10.50
C GLU A 421 -3.53 25.39 -9.42
N THR A 422 -3.84 24.31 -8.68
CA THR A 422 -4.79 24.34 -7.56
C THR A 422 -4.31 25.28 -6.46
N CYS A 423 -3.03 25.21 -6.08
CA CYS A 423 -2.45 26.13 -5.11
C CYS A 423 -2.47 27.59 -5.59
N ALA A 424 -2.15 27.83 -6.86
CA ALA A 424 -2.19 29.16 -7.45
C ALA A 424 -3.61 29.76 -7.50
N SER A 425 -4.62 28.95 -7.84
CA SER A 425 -6.02 29.39 -7.87
C SER A 425 -6.58 29.66 -6.48
N LEU A 426 -6.27 28.82 -5.49
CA LEU A 426 -6.64 29.05 -4.09
C LEU A 426 -6.00 30.32 -3.51
N SER A 427 -4.76 30.62 -3.89
CA SER A 427 -4.07 31.86 -3.53
C SER A 427 -4.78 33.09 -4.11
N LYS A 428 -5.18 33.04 -5.39
CA LYS A 428 -5.97 34.11 -6.04
C LYS A 428 -7.32 34.30 -5.34
N SER A 429 -8.03 33.22 -5.01
CA SER A 429 -9.32 33.27 -4.30
C SER A 429 -9.19 33.82 -2.88
N ARG A 430 -8.11 33.48 -2.14
CA ARG A 430 -7.83 34.08 -0.82
C ARG A 430 -7.46 35.56 -0.92
N THR A 431 -6.74 35.96 -1.96
CA THR A 431 -6.41 37.36 -2.23
C THR A 431 -7.65 38.16 -2.62
N LEU A 432 -8.55 37.60 -3.42
CA LEU A 432 -9.88 38.17 -3.71
C LEU A 432 -10.73 38.28 -2.43
N ALA A 433 -10.72 37.26 -1.57
CA ALA A 433 -11.43 37.30 -0.29
C ALA A 433 -10.83 38.30 0.71
N SER A 434 -9.52 38.57 0.67
CA SER A 434 -8.88 39.58 1.51
C SER A 434 -9.11 41.01 0.99
N VAL A 435 -9.18 41.20 -0.34
CA VAL A 435 -9.55 42.47 -0.96
C VAL A 435 -11.03 42.82 -0.70
N LEU A 436 -11.92 41.83 -0.67
CA LEU A 436 -13.33 42.00 -0.28
C LEU A 436 -13.56 42.17 1.23
N ARG A 437 -12.50 42.05 2.05
CA ARG A 437 -12.51 42.26 3.51
C ARG A 437 -11.55 43.37 3.95
N ALA A 438 -11.34 44.40 3.13
CA ALA A 438 -10.68 45.61 3.63
C ALA A 438 -11.71 46.49 4.35
N PRO A 439 -11.63 46.70 5.69
CA PRO A 439 -12.34 47.79 6.31
C PRO A 439 -11.66 49.10 5.89
N ALA A 440 -12.47 50.10 5.54
CA ALA A 440 -11.99 51.45 5.29
C ALA A 440 -11.18 51.94 6.50
N LEU A 441 -9.93 52.34 6.27
CA LEU A 441 -9.13 53.03 7.28
C LEU A 441 -9.84 54.34 7.67
N PRO A 442 -9.93 54.67 8.97
CA PRO A 442 -10.51 55.94 9.38
C PRO A 442 -9.62 57.09 8.89
N ARG A 443 -10.27 58.10 8.29
CA ARG A 443 -9.64 59.38 7.97
C ARG A 443 -9.17 60.03 9.27
N ASN A 444 -7.89 60.34 9.36
CA ASN A 444 -7.33 61.23 10.37
C ASN A 444 -8.13 62.54 10.37
N VAL A 445 -8.76 62.87 11.49
CA VAL A 445 -9.18 64.24 11.78
C VAL A 445 -8.27 64.74 12.90
N VAL A 446 -7.46 65.71 12.51
CA VAL A 446 -6.73 66.62 13.39
C VAL A 446 -7.75 67.43 14.18
N THR A 447 -7.65 67.37 15.51
CA THR A 447 -7.72 68.48 16.49
C THR A 447 -7.26 67.96 17.82
#